data_AF-A0A848C535-F1
#
_entry.id   AF-A0A848C535-F1
#
_cell.length_a   1.000
_cell.length_b   1.000
_cell.length_c   1.000
_cell.angle_alpha   90.00
_cell.angle_beta   90.00
_cell.angle_gamma   90.00
#
_symmetry.space_group_name_H-M   'P 1'
#
loop_
_entity.id
_entity.type
_entity.pdbx_description
1 polymer ?
#
loop_
_entity_poly.entity_id
_entity_poly.type
_entity_poly.pdbx_seq_one_letter_code
_entity_poly.pdbx_strand_id
1 'polypeptide(L)' 'MYQANIPTTFPAGFLWGGATAANQLEGAWNVDGKGLTTAEVVKQAKNRQEFSMNAVTKETLAAAIADKTDKQWFRCVR' A
#
# COMPACT_ATOMS: atom_id res chain seq x y z
N MET A 1 -30.87 6.55 -25.29
CA MET A 1 -31.28 6.59 -23.86
C MET A 1 -30.15 7.21 -23.03
N TYR A 2 -29.87 8.50 -23.21
CA TYR A 2 -28.88 9.23 -22.40
C TYR A 2 -29.45 10.62 -22.17
N GLN A 3 -29.56 11.04 -20.92
CA GLN A 3 -30.01 12.39 -20.59
C GLN A 3 -28.85 13.37 -20.75
N ALA A 4 -29.09 14.49 -21.42
CA ALA A 4 -28.10 15.53 -21.73
C ALA A 4 -27.85 16.51 -20.58
N ASN A 5 -28.35 16.22 -19.37
CA ASN A 5 -28.27 17.15 -18.25
C ASN A 5 -27.12 16.74 -17.33
N ILE A 6 -25.96 17.39 -17.50
CA ILE A 6 -24.76 17.15 -16.71
C ILE A 6 -24.74 18.18 -15.57
N PRO A 7 -24.93 17.77 -14.31
CA PRO A 7 -24.86 18.70 -13.18
C PRO A 7 -23.46 19.31 -13.06
N THR A 8 -23.40 20.63 -12.90
CA THR A 8 -22.15 21.42 -12.78
C THR A 8 -21.72 21.65 -11.33
N THR A 9 -22.52 21.19 -10.35
CA THR A 9 -22.29 21.41 -8.92
C THR A 9 -22.48 20.12 -8.13
N PHE A 10 -21.76 20.00 -7.02
CA PHE A 10 -21.91 18.89 -6.08
C PHE A 10 -23.04 19.18 -5.07
N PRO A 11 -23.72 18.15 -4.54
CA PRO A 11 -24.76 18.34 -3.54
C PRO A 11 -24.27 19.07 -2.29
N ALA A 12 -25.16 19.80 -1.63
CA ALA A 12 -24.86 20.40 -0.33
C ALA A 12 -24.50 19.30 0.69
N GLY A 13 -23.41 19.48 1.42
CA GLY A 13 -22.90 18.48 2.38
C GLY A 13 -21.98 17.41 1.76
N PHE A 14 -21.53 17.58 0.51
CA PHE A 14 -20.53 16.70 -0.07
C PHE A 14 -19.21 16.74 0.73
N LEU A 15 -18.75 15.58 1.19
CA LEU A 15 -17.54 15.44 1.99
C LEU A 15 -16.31 15.32 1.08
N TRP A 16 -15.57 16.41 0.96
CA TRP A 16 -14.26 16.43 0.33
C TRP A 16 -13.20 16.00 1.35
N GLY A 17 -12.36 15.06 0.96
CA GLY A 17 -11.26 14.59 1.80
C GLY A 17 -10.25 13.80 1.01
N GLY A 18 -9.08 13.62 1.61
CA GLY A 18 -8.06 12.68 1.16
C GLY A 18 -8.04 11.45 2.05
N ALA A 19 -7.58 10.33 1.51
CA ALA A 19 -7.34 9.11 2.26
C ALA A 19 -5.85 8.75 2.18
N THR A 20 -5.30 8.30 3.30
CA THR A 20 -3.92 7.81 3.40
C THR A 20 -3.91 6.43 4.02
N ALA A 21 -3.03 5.53 3.59
CA ALA A 21 -2.88 4.22 4.20
C ALA A 21 -1.72 4.18 5.20
N ALA A 22 -1.90 3.41 6.28
CA ALA A 22 -0.93 3.22 7.36
C ALA A 22 0.49 2.85 6.86
N ASN A 23 0.56 1.90 5.93
CA ASN A 23 1.80 1.44 5.32
C ASN A 23 2.49 2.47 4.41
N GLN A 24 1.88 3.63 4.17
CA GLN A 24 2.47 4.73 3.41
C GLN A 24 3.12 5.79 4.32
N LEU A 25 2.70 5.89 5.59
CA LEU A 25 3.04 7.03 6.45
C LEU A 25 3.46 6.69 7.88
N GLU A 26 3.02 5.58 8.48
CA GLU A 26 3.21 5.35 9.91
C GLU A 26 4.66 5.05 10.31
N GLY A 27 5.42 4.40 9.42
CA GLY A 27 6.77 3.96 9.75
C GLY A 27 6.78 2.76 10.69
N ALA A 28 7.85 2.66 11.50
CA ALA A 28 7.97 1.78 12.67
C ALA A 28 7.49 0.33 12.45
N TRP A 29 7.70 -0.22 11.26
CA TRP A 29 7.15 -1.52 10.85
C TRP A 29 7.63 -2.70 11.71
N ASN A 30 8.73 -2.52 12.46
CA ASN A 30 9.37 -3.53 13.31
C ASN A 30 9.49 -3.13 14.79
N VAL A 31 8.75 -2.10 15.24
CA VAL A 31 8.80 -1.60 16.62
C VAL A 31 7.56 -2.06 17.39
N ASP A 32 7.68 -2.09 18.73
CA ASP A 32 6.56 -2.30 19.67
C ASP A 32 5.75 -3.59 19.44
N GLY A 33 6.43 -4.64 19.01
CA GLY A 33 5.81 -5.96 18.81
C GLY A 33 4.87 -6.06 17.61
N LYS A 34 4.88 -5.08 16.69
CA LYS A 34 4.11 -5.17 15.43
C LYS A 34 4.52 -6.41 14.63
N GLY A 35 3.54 -7.25 14.32
CA GLY A 35 3.72 -8.42 13.45
C GLY A 35 3.87 -8.03 11.98
N LEU A 36 4.51 -8.90 11.19
CA LEU A 36 4.62 -8.72 9.74
C LEU A 36 3.25 -8.84 9.08
N THR A 37 2.92 -7.90 8.20
CA THR A 37 1.71 -7.92 7.39
C THR A 37 2.04 -8.25 5.94
N THR A 38 1.02 -8.36 5.08
CA THR A 38 1.21 -8.59 3.64
C THR A 38 2.09 -7.51 2.99
N ALA A 39 2.07 -6.27 3.50
CA ALA A 39 2.86 -5.18 2.96
C ALA A 39 4.38 -5.40 3.16
N GLU A 40 4.79 -6.00 4.28
CA GLU A 40 6.19 -6.28 4.58
C GLU A 40 6.79 -7.43 3.76
N VAL A 41 5.96 -8.27 3.11
CA VAL A 41 6.39 -9.45 2.34
C VAL A 41 6.27 -9.27 0.82
N VAL A 42 5.59 -8.21 0.38
CA VAL A 42 5.49 -7.87 -1.04
C VAL A 42 6.65 -6.96 -1.43
N LYS A 43 7.39 -7.36 -2.46
CA LYS A 43 8.48 -6.54 -3.01
C LYS A 43 7.94 -5.29 -3.69
N GLN A 44 8.68 -4.20 -3.57
CA GLN A 44 8.37 -3.00 -4.33
C GLN A 44 8.55 -3.28 -5.83
N ALA A 45 7.51 -2.99 -6.61
CA ALA A 45 7.61 -3.07 -8.05
C ALA A 45 8.31 -1.81 -8.58
N LYS A 46 9.37 -2.00 -9.35
CA LYS A 46 10.07 -0.88 -10.03
C LYS A 46 9.24 -0.30 -11.16
N ASN A 47 8.47 -1.16 -11.83
CA ASN A 47 7.55 -0.82 -12.90
C ASN A 47 6.13 -1.28 -12.55
N ARG A 48 5.12 -0.47 -12.89
CA ARG A 48 3.71 -0.79 -12.59
C ARG A 48 3.27 -2.13 -13.21
N GLN A 49 3.81 -2.52 -14.38
CA GLN A 49 3.45 -3.77 -15.04
C GLN A 49 4.03 -5.02 -14.35
N GLU A 50 5.04 -4.87 -13.50
CA GLU A 50 5.72 -5.98 -12.80
C GLU A 50 5.15 -6.21 -11.40
N PHE A 51 4.15 -5.44 -10.99
CA PHE A 51 3.51 -5.60 -9.68
C PHE A 51 2.60 -6.83 -9.69
N SER A 52 3.10 -7.94 -9.15
CA SER A 52 2.31 -9.16 -8.92
C SER A 52 2.16 -9.43 -7.44
N MET A 53 0.92 -9.31 -6.95
CA MET A 53 0.57 -9.62 -5.56
C MET A 53 0.54 -11.13 -5.28
N ASN A 54 0.53 -11.96 -6.32
CA ASN A 54 0.45 -13.43 -6.24
C ASN A 54 1.82 -14.12 -6.28
N ALA A 55 2.92 -13.37 -6.42
CA ALA A 55 4.27 -13.90 -6.59
C ALA A 55 5.04 -14.09 -5.26
N VAL A 56 4.34 -14.28 -4.14
CA VAL A 56 4.97 -14.49 -2.83
C VAL A 56 5.23 -15.99 -2.62
N THR A 57 6.49 -16.40 -2.70
CA THR A 57 6.94 -17.78 -2.45
C THR A 57 7.55 -17.94 -1.06
N LYS A 58 7.71 -19.19 -0.58
CA LYS A 58 8.30 -19.48 0.74
C LYS A 58 9.72 -18.92 0.89
N GLU A 59 10.48 -18.92 -0.19
CA GLU A 59 11.84 -18.39 -0.24
C GLU A 59 11.82 -16.86 -0.11
N THR A 60 10.87 -16.20 -0.79
CA THR A 60 10.71 -14.73 -0.66
C THR A 60 10.24 -14.32 0.73
N LEU A 61 9.42 -15.15 1.40
CA LEU A 61 9.01 -14.92 2.79
C LEU A 61 10.20 -15.02 3.75
N ALA A 62 11.04 -16.05 3.60
CA ALA A 62 12.24 -16.20 4.41
C ALA A 62 13.20 -15.02 4.21
N ALA A 63 13.36 -14.57 2.96
CA ALA A 63 14.16 -13.38 2.65
C ALA A 63 13.56 -12.11 3.27
N ALA A 64 12.23 -11.94 3.23
CA ALA A 64 11.56 -10.79 3.85
C ALA A 64 11.72 -10.78 5.38
N ILE A 65 11.70 -11.95 6.03
CA ILE A 65 11.91 -12.06 7.49
C ILE A 65 13.36 -11.73 7.87
N ALA A 66 14.33 -12.23 7.08
CA ALA A 66 15.75 -12.00 7.34
C ALA A 66 16.17 -10.54 7.07
N ASP A 67 15.54 -9.90 6.09
CA ASP A 67 15.84 -8.53 5.71
C ASP A 67 15.14 -7.53 6.63
N LYS A 68 15.93 -6.87 7.50
CA LYS A 68 15.49 -5.77 8.36
C LYS A 68 15.59 -4.40 7.67
N THR A 69 15.93 -4.36 6.39
CA THR A 69 15.96 -3.11 5.62
C THR A 69 14.61 -2.82 4.98
N ASP A 70 14.47 -1.59 4.51
CA ASP A 70 13.23 -0.96 4.04
C ASP A 70 13.23 -0.65 2.55
N LYS A 71 14.32 -0.98 1.85
CA LYS A 71 14.55 -0.53 0.47
C LYS A 71 13.88 -1.40 -0.59
N GLN A 72 13.51 -2.63 -0.25
CA GLN A 72 13.08 -3.64 -1.23
C GLN A 72 11.61 -4.06 -1.07
N TRP A 73 10.98 -3.70 0.04
CA TRP A 73 9.66 -4.18 0.47
C TRP A 73 8.70 -3.01 0.63
N PHE A 74 7.40 -3.25 0.52
CA PHE A 74 6.36 -2.22 0.74
C PHE A 74 6.21 -1.87 2.24
N ARG A 75 7.31 -1.42 2.86
CA ARG A 75 7.40 -1.01 4.26
C ARG A 75 7.52 0.51 4.32
N CYS A 76 6.79 1.13 5.24
CA CYS A 76 7.07 2.51 5.62
C CYS A 76 8.17 2.48 6.69
N VAL A 77 9.24 3.25 6.49
CA VAL A 77 10.18 3.64 7.54
C VAL A 77 10.04 5.13 7.75
N ARG A 78 10.12 5.54 9.02
CA ARG A 78 10.23 6.95 9.36
C ARG A 78 11.68 7.39 9.20
#